data_AF-A0AAW3P0H0-F1
#
_entry.id   AF-A0AAW3P0H0-F1
#
_cell.length_a   1.000
_cell.length_b   1.000
_cell.length_c   1.000
_cell.angle_alpha   90.00
_cell.angle_beta   90.00
_cell.angle_gamma   90.00
#
_symmetry.space_group_name_H-M   'P 1'
#
loop_
_entity.id
_entity.type
_entity.pdbx_description
1 polymer ?
#
loop_
_entity_poly.entity_id
_entity_poly.type
_entity_poly.pdbx_seq_one_letter_code
_entity_poly.pdbx_strand_id
1 'polypeptide(L)'
;MKRGIIALLGLLASAAHADQPKCTTQTLNGHTSELCVTSVPFQHDYYTLKVDRALIFTLPDDYIEDVVLTHTIPKDAAIEFPLSHQGTPTVKIAGGCVPVSERQDQDGKPIDVEVGRRCAFKWGSVDIVKDLSIRYE
;
A
#
# COMPACT_ATOMS: atom_id res chain seq x y z
N MET A 1 28.55 46.11 -36.68
CA MET A 1 28.14 45.56 -35.37
C MET A 1 26.65 45.28 -35.38
N LYS A 2 26.24 44.03 -35.12
CA LYS A 2 25.02 43.64 -34.38
C LYS A 2 25.03 42.11 -34.26
N ARG A 3 25.53 41.62 -33.13
CA ARG A 3 25.49 40.21 -32.75
C ARG A 3 24.07 39.92 -32.25
N GLY A 4 23.34 39.08 -32.97
CA GLY A 4 22.04 38.57 -32.52
C GLY A 4 22.26 37.63 -31.33
N ILE A 5 21.64 37.95 -30.19
CA ILE A 5 21.61 37.10 -29.01
C ILE A 5 20.46 36.11 -29.21
N ILE A 6 20.80 34.83 -29.39
CA ILE A 6 19.83 33.73 -29.33
C ILE A 6 19.54 33.49 -27.85
N ALA A 7 18.35 33.85 -27.39
CA ALA A 7 17.88 33.51 -26.06
C ALA A 7 17.42 32.05 -26.05
N LEU A 8 18.16 31.20 -25.32
CA LEU A 8 17.81 29.81 -25.09
C LEU A 8 16.76 29.75 -23.97
N LEU A 9 15.48 29.52 -24.30
CA LEU A 9 14.46 29.20 -23.31
C LEU A 9 14.72 27.78 -22.79
N GLY A 10 15.36 27.68 -21.62
CA GLY A 10 15.42 26.43 -20.86
C GLY A 10 14.04 26.10 -20.30
N LEU A 11 13.42 25.04 -20.82
CA LEU A 11 12.26 24.40 -20.20
C LEU A 11 12.69 23.86 -18.82
N LEU A 12 12.29 24.55 -17.76
CA LEU A 12 12.29 24.00 -16.41
C LEU A 12 11.20 22.91 -16.36
N ALA A 13 11.55 21.69 -16.76
CA ALA A 13 10.74 20.54 -16.45
C ALA A 13 10.81 20.33 -14.93
N SER A 14 9.76 20.73 -14.22
CA SER A 14 9.54 20.33 -12.84
C SER A 14 9.44 18.81 -12.83
N ALA A 15 10.50 18.12 -12.39
CA ALA A 15 10.38 16.73 -12.02
C ALA A 15 9.37 16.68 -10.87
N ALA A 16 8.14 16.29 -11.16
CA ALA A 16 7.17 15.93 -10.14
C ALA A 16 7.71 14.67 -9.47
N HIS A 17 8.49 14.85 -8.40
CA HIS A 17 8.87 13.76 -7.53
C HIS A 17 7.58 13.30 -6.86
N ALA A 18 7.10 12.10 -7.21
CA ALA A 18 6.10 11.42 -6.41
C ALA A 18 6.63 11.35 -4.98
N ASP A 19 5.79 11.70 -4.01
CA ASP A 19 6.18 11.61 -2.60
C ASP A 19 6.68 10.20 -2.30
N GLN A 20 7.71 10.10 -1.45
CA GLN A 20 8.21 8.79 -1.07
C GLN A 20 7.10 7.99 -0.39
N PRO A 21 6.92 6.70 -0.74
CA PRO A 21 5.89 5.88 -0.11
C PRO A 21 6.07 5.86 1.41
N LYS A 22 4.97 6.10 2.14
CA LYS A 22 4.95 5.97 3.59
C LYS A 22 4.82 4.50 3.92
N CYS A 23 5.86 3.90 4.49
CA CYS A 23 5.89 2.47 4.77
C CYS A 23 5.87 2.18 6.27
N THR A 24 5.06 1.20 6.67
CA THR A 24 5.06 0.65 8.03
C THR A 24 5.34 -0.84 7.97
N THR A 25 6.21 -1.32 8.86
CA THR A 25 6.64 -2.72 8.92
C THR A 25 6.13 -3.38 10.19
N GLN A 26 5.69 -4.63 10.09
CA GLN A 26 5.25 -5.45 11.22
C GLN A 26 5.79 -6.87 11.08
N THR A 27 6.40 -7.41 12.15
CA THR A 27 6.81 -8.81 12.19
C THR A 27 5.83 -9.62 13.03
N LEU A 28 5.20 -10.63 12.43
CA LEU A 28 4.23 -11.53 13.06
C LEU A 28 4.53 -12.97 12.64
N ASN A 29 4.43 -13.92 13.57
CA ASN A 29 4.56 -15.36 13.27
C ASN A 29 5.84 -15.74 12.49
N GLY A 30 6.93 -14.99 12.66
CA GLY A 30 8.20 -15.21 11.95
C GLY A 30 8.28 -14.59 10.55
N HIS A 31 7.24 -13.90 10.09
CA HIS A 31 7.17 -13.20 8.81
C HIS A 31 7.20 -11.69 9.01
N THR A 32 7.87 -10.98 8.11
CA THR A 32 7.93 -9.51 8.14
C THR A 32 7.12 -8.94 6.99
N SER A 33 6.06 -8.22 7.34
CA SER A 33 5.22 -7.51 6.38
C SER A 33 5.58 -6.03 6.33
N GLU A 34 5.57 -5.46 5.14
CA GLU A 34 5.70 -4.04 4.86
C GLU A 34 4.44 -3.58 4.12
N LEU A 35 3.73 -2.62 4.69
CA LEU A 35 2.60 -1.97 4.04
C LEU A 35 2.98 -0.52 3.75
N CYS A 36 2.97 -0.16 2.48
CA CYS A 36 3.28 1.19 2.02
C CYS A 36 2.06 1.86 1.39
N VAL A 37 1.91 3.16 1.61
CA VAL A 37 0.95 4.02 0.89
C VAL A 37 1.73 5.02 0.06
N THR A 38 1.39 5.09 -1.22
CA THR A 38 1.87 6.12 -2.13
C THR A 38 0.70 7.05 -2.45
N SER A 39 0.85 8.32 -2.09
CA SER A 39 -0.16 9.35 -2.33
C SER A 39 0.32 10.33 -3.39
N VAL A 40 -0.55 10.63 -4.36
CA VAL A 40 -0.28 11.63 -5.39
C VAL A 40 -1.50 12.54 -5.52
N PRO A 41 -1.34 13.89 -5.51
CA PRO A 41 -2.46 14.80 -5.63
C PRO A 41 -3.35 14.49 -6.84
N PHE A 42 -4.67 14.46 -6.60
CA PHE A 42 -5.72 14.18 -7.60
C PHE A 42 -5.64 12.78 -8.23
N GLN A 43 -5.03 11.80 -7.54
CA GLN A 43 -5.03 10.39 -7.92
C GLN A 43 -5.43 9.53 -6.72
N HIS A 44 -5.72 8.25 -6.97
CA HIS A 44 -5.90 7.27 -5.91
C HIS A 44 -4.62 7.11 -5.09
N ASP A 45 -4.79 6.92 -3.79
CA ASP A 45 -3.71 6.39 -2.96
C ASP A 45 -3.51 4.91 -3.30
N TYR A 46 -2.26 4.47 -3.40
CA TYR A 46 -1.93 3.07 -3.69
C TYR A 46 -1.30 2.39 -2.50
N TYR A 47 -1.94 1.29 -2.06
CA TYR A 47 -1.50 0.42 -0.98
C TYR A 47 -0.69 -0.73 -1.55
N THR A 48 0.56 -0.85 -1.13
CA THR A 48 1.45 -1.93 -1.51
C THR A 48 1.77 -2.80 -0.31
N LEU A 49 1.38 -4.08 -0.36
CA LEU A 49 1.74 -5.07 0.65
C LEU A 49 2.90 -5.94 0.15
N LYS A 50 3.95 -6.02 0.97
CA LYS A 50 5.01 -7.02 0.83
C LYS A 50 5.07 -7.91 2.06
N VAL A 51 5.41 -9.18 1.87
CA VAL A 51 5.68 -10.14 2.95
C VAL A 51 7.01 -10.80 2.66
N ASP A 52 7.94 -10.78 3.62
CA ASP A 52 9.31 -11.29 3.49
C ASP A 52 10.05 -10.75 2.24
N ARG A 53 9.80 -9.47 1.94
CA ARG A 53 10.30 -8.72 0.77
C ARG A 53 9.68 -9.10 -0.58
N ALA A 54 8.74 -10.05 -0.61
CA ALA A 54 7.99 -10.35 -1.82
C ALA A 54 6.76 -9.46 -1.95
N LEU A 55 6.57 -8.89 -3.15
CA LEU A 55 5.37 -8.14 -3.49
C LEU A 55 4.16 -9.07 -3.56
N ILE A 56 3.12 -8.74 -2.80
CA ILE A 56 1.86 -9.49 -2.79
C ILE A 56 0.84 -8.79 -3.68
N PHE A 57 0.60 -7.50 -3.44
CA PHE A 57 -0.28 -6.69 -4.27
C PHE A 57 0.10 -5.21 -4.21
N THR A 58 -0.40 -4.48 -5.19
CA THR A 58 -0.59 -3.02 -5.17
C THR A 58 -2.02 -2.73 -5.58
N LEU A 59 -2.81 -2.12 -4.69
CA LEU A 59 -4.24 -1.84 -4.90
C LEU A 59 -4.52 -0.36 -4.62
N PRO A 60 -5.46 0.27 -5.34
CA PRO A 60 -5.93 1.60 -4.96
C PRO A 60 -6.75 1.53 -3.67
N ASP A 61 -6.83 2.67 -2.99
CA ASP A 61 -7.66 2.95 -1.82
C ASP A 61 -9.11 2.43 -1.90
N ASP A 62 -9.74 2.45 -3.08
CA ASP A 62 -11.10 1.94 -3.27
C ASP A 62 -11.22 0.41 -3.13
N TYR A 63 -10.15 -0.34 -3.41
CA TYR A 63 -10.17 -1.82 -3.44
C TYR A 63 -9.40 -2.46 -2.29
N ILE A 64 -8.80 -1.67 -1.39
CA ILE A 64 -8.06 -2.19 -0.23
C ILE A 64 -8.98 -2.55 0.96
N GLU A 65 -10.27 -2.18 0.89
CA GLU A 65 -11.21 -2.28 2.01
C GLU A 65 -11.65 -3.71 2.34
N ASP A 66 -11.81 -4.54 1.31
CA ASP A 66 -12.10 -5.97 1.41
C ASP A 66 -11.41 -6.72 0.27
N VAL A 67 -10.29 -7.36 0.59
CA VAL A 67 -9.43 -8.05 -0.35
C VAL A 67 -9.53 -9.55 -0.10
N VAL A 68 -9.81 -10.30 -1.16
CA VAL A 68 -9.73 -11.76 -1.16
C VAL A 68 -8.99 -12.23 -2.41
N LEU A 69 -7.72 -12.61 -2.24
CA LEU A 69 -6.90 -13.21 -3.30
C LEU A 69 -6.82 -14.70 -3.08
N THR A 70 -7.15 -15.49 -4.11
CA THR A 70 -7.06 -16.96 -4.04
C THR A 70 -5.95 -17.44 -4.96
N HIS A 71 -4.99 -18.18 -4.42
CA HIS A 71 -3.92 -18.84 -5.15
C HIS A 71 -4.16 -20.35 -5.18
N THR A 72 -4.01 -20.96 -6.34
CA THR A 72 -4.04 -22.43 -6.50
C THR A 72 -2.61 -22.91 -6.59
N ILE A 73 -2.21 -23.76 -5.65
CA ILE A 73 -0.85 -24.27 -5.56
C ILE A 73 -0.65 -25.30 -6.67
N PRO A 74 0.31 -25.11 -7.58
CA PRO A 74 0.65 -26.10 -8.60
C PRO A 74 1.04 -27.43 -7.93
N LYS A 75 0.64 -28.56 -8.54
CA LYS A 75 0.88 -29.90 -7.99
C LYS A 75 2.35 -30.34 -8.05
N ASP A 76 3.10 -29.80 -8.99
CA ASP A 76 4.49 -30.17 -9.27
C ASP A 76 5.46 -29.11 -8.73
N ALA A 77 6.78 -29.29 -8.94
CA ALA A 77 7.90 -28.54 -8.36
C ALA A 77 7.97 -27.03 -8.67
N ALA A 78 6.90 -26.29 -8.38
CA ALA A 78 6.87 -24.85 -8.42
C ALA A 78 7.60 -24.30 -7.20
N ILE A 79 8.41 -23.25 -7.43
CA ILE A 79 8.95 -22.43 -6.36
C ILE A 79 7.78 -21.63 -5.81
N GLU A 80 7.31 -22.03 -4.63
CA GLU A 80 6.17 -21.42 -3.95
C GLU A 80 6.61 -20.76 -2.65
N PHE A 81 5.84 -19.77 -2.21
CA PHE A 81 6.06 -19.17 -0.90
C PHE A 81 5.84 -20.23 0.18
N PRO A 82 6.75 -20.36 1.18
CA PRO A 82 6.56 -21.28 2.29
C PRO A 82 5.19 -21.11 2.97
N LEU A 83 4.70 -19.87 3.05
CA LEU A 83 3.41 -19.54 3.63
C LEU A 83 2.21 -20.04 2.83
N SER A 84 2.38 -20.37 1.55
CA SER A 84 1.34 -21.03 0.74
C SER A 84 1.11 -22.47 1.16
N HIS A 85 2.10 -23.16 1.73
CA HIS A 85 2.02 -24.58 2.05
C HIS A 85 1.32 -24.86 3.39
N GLN A 86 -0.01 -24.77 3.39
CA GLN A 86 -0.85 -24.99 4.58
C GLN A 86 -1.69 -26.27 4.51
N GLY A 87 -1.30 -27.23 3.67
CA GLY A 87 -1.95 -28.55 3.58
C GLY A 87 -3.20 -28.62 2.69
N THR A 88 -3.51 -27.56 1.93
CA THR A 88 -4.63 -27.52 0.98
C THR A 88 -4.14 -27.11 -0.42
N PRO A 89 -4.84 -27.48 -1.51
CA PRO A 89 -4.42 -27.14 -2.88
C PRO A 89 -4.65 -25.67 -3.23
N THR A 90 -5.30 -24.89 -2.35
CA THR A 90 -5.58 -23.48 -2.54
C THR A 90 -5.32 -22.73 -1.25
N VAL A 91 -4.66 -21.57 -1.34
CA VAL A 91 -4.47 -20.67 -0.21
C VAL A 91 -5.10 -19.31 -0.51
N LYS A 92 -5.58 -18.63 0.53
CA LYS A 92 -6.21 -17.30 0.40
C LYS A 92 -5.43 -16.26 1.16
N ILE A 93 -5.27 -15.08 0.57
CA ILE A 93 -4.90 -13.88 1.30
C ILE A 93 -6.19 -13.07 1.44
N ALA A 94 -6.62 -12.84 2.68
CA ALA A 94 -7.90 -12.22 2.98
C ALA A 94 -7.77 -11.16 4.07
N GLY A 95 -8.50 -10.06 3.95
CA GLY A 95 -8.48 -8.98 4.91
C GLY A 95 -8.83 -7.65 4.27
N GLY A 96 -8.40 -6.55 4.88
CA GLY A 96 -8.65 -5.23 4.32
C GLY A 96 -8.19 -4.12 5.24
N CYS A 97 -8.45 -2.89 4.81
CA CYS A 97 -8.16 -1.67 5.55
C CYS A 97 -9.45 -0.91 5.86
N VAL A 98 -9.57 -0.41 7.08
CA VAL A 98 -10.68 0.44 7.50
C VAL A 98 -10.20 1.87 7.73
N PRO A 99 -11.01 2.90 7.41
CA PRO A 99 -10.64 4.29 7.63
C PRO A 99 -10.46 4.57 9.12
N VAL A 100 -9.48 5.42 9.43
CA VAL A 100 -9.24 6.00 10.76
C VAL A 100 -9.54 7.49 10.64
N SER A 101 -10.59 7.93 11.33
CA SER A 101 -11.02 9.33 11.31
C SER A 101 -10.70 10.03 12.62
N GLU A 102 -10.34 11.31 12.53
CA GLU A 102 -10.16 12.20 13.67
C GLU A 102 -11.08 13.41 13.55
N ARG A 103 -11.58 13.86 14.70
CA ARG A 103 -12.44 15.04 14.77
C ARG A 103 -11.58 16.29 14.69
N GLN A 104 -11.83 17.13 13.70
CA GLN A 104 -11.16 18.40 13.50
C GLN A 104 -12.18 19.54 13.45
N ASP A 105 -11.77 20.73 13.89
CA ASP A 105 -12.59 21.94 13.75
C ASP A 105 -12.23 22.66 12.45
N GLN A 106 -13.17 22.69 11.51
CA GLN A 106 -13.05 23.46 10.27
C GLN A 106 -14.16 24.51 10.23
N ASP A 107 -13.77 25.79 10.14
CA ASP A 107 -14.68 26.95 10.15
C ASP A 107 -15.67 26.96 11.35
N GLY A 108 -15.18 26.55 12.52
CA GLY A 108 -15.98 26.48 13.75
C GLY A 108 -17.01 25.35 13.79
N LYS A 109 -16.93 24.40 12.86
CA LYS A 109 -17.76 23.19 12.86
C LYS A 109 -16.89 21.95 13.05
N PRO A 110 -17.31 21.01 13.89
CA PRO A 110 -16.63 19.73 13.99
C PRO A 110 -16.90 18.90 12.73
N ILE A 111 -15.84 18.42 12.10
CA ILE A 111 -15.86 17.47 10.99
C ILE A 111 -15.01 16.25 11.36
N ASP A 112 -15.34 15.09 10.80
CA ASP A 112 -14.51 13.89 10.91
C ASP A 112 -13.66 13.78 9.63
N VAL A 113 -12.34 13.80 9.78
CA VAL A 113 -11.36 13.75 8.68
C VAL A 113 -10.66 12.40 8.72
N GLU A 114 -10.63 11.67 7.60
CA GLU A 114 -9.81 10.47 7.48
C GLU A 114 -8.33 10.86 7.52
N VAL A 115 -7.62 10.38 8.54
CA VAL A 115 -6.19 10.67 8.77
C VAL A 115 -5.29 9.47 8.42
N GLY A 116 -5.89 8.35 8.01
CA GLY A 116 -5.19 7.13 7.68
C GLY A 116 -6.12 5.92 7.63
N ARG A 117 -5.53 4.73 7.52
CA ARG A 117 -6.25 3.46 7.58
C ARG A 117 -5.58 2.47 8.53
N ARG A 118 -6.39 1.57 9.07
CA ARG A 118 -5.94 0.42 9.85
C ARG A 118 -6.21 -0.86 9.08
N CYS A 119 -5.16 -1.64 8.86
CA CYS A 119 -5.19 -2.80 7.98
C CYS A 119 -4.96 -4.10 8.75
N ALA A 120 -5.61 -5.17 8.30
CA ALA A 120 -5.41 -6.52 8.80
C ALA A 120 -5.53 -7.51 7.65
N PHE A 121 -4.58 -8.45 7.54
CA PHE A 121 -4.54 -9.47 6.49
C PHE A 121 -4.07 -10.81 7.05
N LYS A 122 -4.74 -11.87 6.60
CA LYS A 122 -4.38 -13.26 6.83
C LYS A 122 -3.91 -13.89 5.53
N TRP A 123 -2.90 -14.74 5.62
CA TRP A 123 -2.52 -15.69 4.58
C TRP A 123 -2.88 -17.10 5.07
N GLY A 124 -3.95 -17.65 4.53
CA GLY A 124 -4.58 -18.87 5.05
C GLY A 124 -4.96 -18.67 6.52
N SER A 125 -4.38 -19.45 7.43
CA SER A 125 -4.61 -19.33 8.87
C SER A 125 -3.65 -18.36 9.59
N VAL A 126 -2.63 -17.83 8.91
CA VAL A 126 -1.56 -17.04 9.53
C VAL A 126 -1.85 -15.54 9.39
N ASP A 127 -1.82 -14.81 10.50
CA ASP A 127 -1.84 -13.34 10.46
C ASP A 127 -0.50 -12.83 9.90
N ILE A 128 -0.57 -12.11 8.78
CA ILE A 128 0.59 -11.44 8.17
C ILE A 128 0.56 -9.93 8.47
N VAL A 129 -0.61 -9.35 8.68
CA VAL A 129 -0.79 -7.97 9.15
C VAL A 129 -1.92 -7.98 10.17
N LYS A 130 -1.72 -7.32 11.32
CA LYS A 130 -2.75 -7.23 12.37
C LYS A 130 -2.82 -5.82 12.92
N ASP A 131 -3.96 -5.18 12.71
CA ASP A 131 -4.30 -3.85 13.21
C ASP A 131 -3.22 -2.78 12.90
N LEU A 132 -2.52 -2.94 11.78
CA LEU A 132 -1.42 -2.06 11.39
C LEU A 132 -1.99 -0.73 10.90
N SER A 133 -1.67 0.36 11.58
CA SER A 133 -2.18 1.69 11.24
C SER A 133 -1.15 2.45 10.41
N ILE A 134 -1.59 3.00 9.28
CA ILE A 134 -0.83 3.91 8.45
C ILE A 134 -1.52 5.26 8.44
N ARG A 135 -0.78 6.34 8.71
CA ARG A 135 -1.28 7.71 8.69
C ARG A 135 -0.82 8.41 7.43
N TYR A 136 -1.69 9.27 6.88
CA TYR A 136 -1.37 10.07 5.70
C TYR A 136 -0.49 11.28 6.01
N GLU A 137 -0.30 11.61 7.29
CA GLU A 137 0.57 12.68 7.81
C GLU A 137 1.82 12.10 8.50
#